data_AF-A0A4Q3YE77-F1
#
_entry.id   AF-A0A4Q3YE77-F1
#
_cell.length_a   1.000
_cell.length_b   1.000
_cell.length_c   1.000
_cell.angle_alpha   90.00
_cell.angle_beta   90.00
_cell.angle_gamma   90.00
#
_symmetry.space_group_name_H-M   'P 1'
#
loop_
_entity.id
_entity.type
_entity.pdbx_description
1 polymer ?
#
loop_
_entity_poly.entity_id
_entity_poly.type
_entity_poly.pdbx_seq_one_letter_code
_entity_poly.pdbx_strand_id
1 'polypeptide(L)' 'TNAEADGDLLDTVATPDEAGRKLLAQAAEAMRLSARGYHRVLRVARTIADLAGAEGVGRVHVAEALSYRRRAAVN' A
#
# COMPACT_ATOMS: atom_id res chain seq x y z
N THR A 1 3.05 -20.05 6.10
CA THR A 1 4.12 -19.06 6.42
C THR A 1 3.48 -17.75 6.87
N ASN A 2 4.14 -16.88 7.66
CA ASN A 2 3.67 -15.50 7.97
C ASN A 2 3.32 -14.64 6.72
N ALA A 3 3.54 -15.17 5.51
CA ALA A 3 3.19 -14.57 4.23
C ALA A 3 1.74 -14.83 3.76
N GLU A 4 1.06 -15.85 4.30
CA GLU A 4 -0.25 -16.30 3.79
C GLU A 4 -1.42 -15.87 4.69
N ALA A 5 -1.18 -15.62 5.98
CA ALA A 5 -2.27 -15.31 6.93
C ALA A 5 -2.86 -13.89 6.78
N ASP A 6 -2.14 -12.95 6.16
CA ASP A 6 -2.55 -11.54 6.05
C ASP A 6 -2.99 -11.13 4.63
N GLY A 7 -2.70 -11.93 3.59
CA GLY A 7 -2.86 -11.53 2.19
C GLY A 7 -4.31 -11.30 1.77
N ASP A 8 -5.16 -12.30 1.99
CA ASP A 8 -6.58 -12.26 1.59
C ASP A 8 -7.38 -11.22 2.39
N LEU A 9 -7.01 -11.01 3.66
CA LEU A 9 -7.63 -10.01 4.52
C LEU A 9 -7.27 -8.59 4.05
N LEU A 10 -6.01 -8.37 3.65
CA LEU A 10 -5.50 -7.10 3.12
C LEU A 10 -6.21 -6.70 1.83
N ASP A 11 -6.42 -7.65 0.93
CA ASP A 11 -7.09 -7.37 -0.34
C ASP A 11 -8.54 -6.95 -0.15
N THR A 12 -9.17 -7.31 0.97
CA THR A 12 -10.58 -6.97 1.27
C THR A 12 -10.72 -5.61 1.97
N VAL A 13 -9.81 -5.26 2.89
CA VAL A 13 -9.95 -4.02 3.69
C VAL A 13 -9.11 -2.85 3.16
N ALA A 14 -8.01 -3.15 2.45
CA ALA A 14 -7.05 -2.16 1.98
C ALA A 14 -7.12 -1.92 0.47
N THR A 15 -8.14 -2.43 -0.24
CA THR A 15 -8.31 -2.18 -1.68
C THR A 15 -8.33 -0.68 -1.94
N PRO A 16 -7.37 -0.13 -2.70
CA PRO A 16 -7.42 1.28 -3.05
C PRO A 16 -8.56 1.58 -4.03
N ASP A 17 -8.99 2.83 -4.08
CA ASP A 17 -9.79 3.37 -5.18
C ASP A 17 -9.07 3.22 -6.53
N GLU A 18 -9.76 3.48 -7.64
CA GLU A 18 -9.18 3.31 -8.98
C GLU A 18 -7.90 4.13 -9.17
N ALA A 19 -7.89 5.36 -8.68
CA ALA A 19 -6.74 6.26 -8.78
C ALA A 19 -5.53 5.74 -7.97
N GLY A 20 -5.77 5.17 -6.79
CA GLY A 20 -4.79 4.54 -5.93
C GLY A 20 -4.27 3.23 -6.50
N ARG A 21 -5.13 2.39 -7.09
CA ARG A 21 -4.72 1.15 -7.78
C ARG A 21 -3.79 1.47 -8.96
N LYS A 22 -4.15 2.47 -9.77
CA LYS A 22 -3.32 2.92 -10.89
C LYS A 22 -1.95 3.43 -10.42
N LEU A 23 -1.92 4.24 -9.37
CA LEU A 23 -0.66 4.72 -8.78
C LEU A 23 0.19 3.57 -8.23
N LEU A 24 -0.44 2.63 -7.51
CA LEU A 24 0.26 1.50 -6.92
C LEU A 24 0.84 0.58 -8.00
N ALA A 25 0.11 0.32 -9.09
CA ALA A 25 0.61 -0.45 -10.23
C ALA A 25 1.80 0.24 -10.91
N GLN A 26 1.73 1.55 -11.15
CA GLN A 26 2.85 2.32 -11.70
C GLN A 26 4.08 2.28 -10.79
N ALA A 27 3.88 2.40 -9.48
CA ALA A 27 4.96 2.30 -8.50
C ALA A 27 5.52 0.88 -8.37
N ALA A 28 4.68 -0.14 -8.55
CA ALA A 28 5.09 -1.55 -8.57
C ALA A 28 6.14 -1.79 -9.66
N GLU A 29 5.86 -1.31 -10.86
CA GLU A 29 6.79 -1.39 -11.99
C GLU A 29 8.03 -0.51 -11.77
N ALA A 30 7.83 0.78 -11.51
CA ALA A 30 8.93 1.75 -11.42
C ALA A 30 9.92 1.47 -10.27
N MET A 31 9.44 0.87 -9.17
CA MET A 31 10.25 0.57 -8.00
C MET A 31 10.54 -0.93 -7.83
N ARG A 32 10.20 -1.75 -8.83
CA ARG A 32 10.35 -3.22 -8.83
C ARG A 32 9.88 -3.88 -7.53
N LEU A 33 8.63 -3.62 -7.14
CA LEU A 33 8.07 -4.18 -5.91
C LEU A 33 7.98 -5.69 -6.02
N SER A 34 8.55 -6.38 -5.02
CA SER A 34 8.12 -7.75 -4.75
C SER A 34 6.68 -7.75 -4.25
N ALA A 35 5.99 -8.89 -4.36
CA ALA A 35 4.66 -9.08 -3.79
C ALA A 35 4.59 -8.66 -2.31
N ARG A 36 5.62 -8.99 -1.52
CA ARG A 36 5.73 -8.54 -0.12
C ARG A 36 5.85 -7.01 0.01
N GLY A 37 6.60 -6.37 -0.89
CA GLY A 37 6.72 -4.92 -0.95
C GLY A 37 5.39 -4.24 -1.29
N TYR A 38 4.64 -4.82 -2.22
CA TYR A 38 3.29 -4.38 -2.59
C TYR A 38 2.33 -4.46 -1.39
N HIS A 39 2.25 -5.61 -0.72
CA HIS A 39 1.37 -5.81 0.44
C HIS A 39 1.76 -4.90 1.62
N ARG A 40 3.05 -4.61 1.80
CA ARG A 40 3.51 -3.64 2.80
C ARG A 40 3.01 -2.23 2.49
N VAL A 41 3.01 -1.82 1.23
CA VAL A 41 2.46 -0.51 0.81
C VAL A 41 0.96 -0.46 1.09
N LEU A 42 0.21 -1.53 0.77
CA LEU A 42 -1.23 -1.60 1.07
C LEU A 42 -1.52 -1.46 2.56
N ARG A 43 -0.79 -2.19 3.43
CA ARG A 43 -0.94 -2.06 4.89
C ARG A 43 -0.73 -0.63 5.37
N VAL A 44 0.36 -0.01 4.94
CA VAL A 44 0.67 1.37 5.36
C VAL A 44 -0.37 2.35 4.83
N ALA A 45 -0.82 2.19 3.58
CA ALA A 45 -1.87 3.02 3.00
C ALA A 45 -3.20 2.86 3.76
N ARG A 46 -3.55 1.66 4.22
CA ARG A 46 -4.72 1.44 5.08
C ARG A 46 -4.57 2.15 6.42
N THR A 47 -3.43 1.99 7.08
CA THR A 47 -3.16 2.70 8.35
C THR A 47 -3.27 4.22 8.19
N ILE A 48 -2.76 4.78 7.08
CA ILE A 48 -2.88 6.22 6.81
C ILE A 48 -4.36 6.62 6.60
N ALA A 49 -5.13 5.82 5.86
CA ALA A 49 -6.56 6.06 5.66
C ALA A 49 -7.33 6.05 7.00
N ASP A 50 -7.03 5.07 7.86
CA ASP A 50 -7.63 4.95 9.19
C ASP A 50 -7.30 6.17 10.06
N LEU A 51 -6.04 6.61 10.06
CA LEU A 51 -5.60 7.80 10.80
C LEU A 51 -6.24 9.09 10.26
N ALA A 52 -6.55 9.15 8.96
CA ALA A 52 -7.27 10.25 8.34
C ALA A 52 -8.79 10.19 8.54
N GLY A 53 -9.32 9.13 9.16
CA GLY A 53 -10.77 8.90 9.30
C GLY A 53 -11.47 8.62 7.97
N ALA A 54 -10.74 8.17 6.94
CA ALA A 54 -11.28 7.86 5.64
C ALA A 54 -11.87 6.44 5.60
N GLU A 55 -13.05 6.28 5.00
CA GLU A 55 -13.70 4.97 4.85
C GLU A 55 -12.85 3.99 4.01
N GLY A 56 -12.19 4.52 2.98
CA GLY A 56 -11.42 3.74 2.01
C GLY A 56 -9.99 4.24 1.79
N VAL A 57 -9.18 3.38 1.18
CA VAL A 57 -7.82 3.73 0.75
C VAL A 57 -7.91 4.50 -0.57
N GLY A 58 -7.50 5.77 -0.58
CA GLY A 58 -7.45 6.59 -1.78
C GLY A 58 -6.03 6.78 -2.31
N ARG A 59 -5.92 7.41 -3.49
CA ARG A 59 -4.62 7.76 -4.11
C ARG A 59 -3.66 8.50 -3.15
N VAL A 60 -4.16 9.41 -2.32
CA VAL A 60 -3.31 10.19 -1.38
C VAL A 60 -2.66 9.30 -0.33
N HIS A 61 -3.39 8.34 0.23
CA HIS A 61 -2.87 7.39 1.22
C HIS A 61 -1.81 6.46 0.61
N VAL A 62 -2.03 6.02 -0.65
CA VAL A 62 -1.05 5.23 -1.41
C VAL A 62 0.22 6.04 -1.68
N ALA A 63 0.10 7.31 -2.09
CA ALA A 63 1.23 8.17 -2.39
C ALA A 63 2.11 8.41 -1.14
N GLU A 64 1.48 8.59 0.01
CA GLU A 64 2.18 8.76 1.28
C GLU A 64 2.87 7.46 1.71
N ALA A 65 2.19 6.32 1.63
CA ALA A 65 2.78 5.01 1.92
C ALA A 65 4.03 4.73 1.06
N LEU A 66 3.97 5.03 -0.23
CA LEU A 66 5.11 4.90 -1.15
C LEU A 66 6.26 5.85 -0.79
N SER A 67 5.96 7.06 -0.32
CA SER A 67 6.96 8.04 0.11
C SER A 67 7.73 7.57 1.34
N TYR A 68 7.06 6.94 2.32
CA TYR A 68 7.75 6.32 3.46
C TYR A 68 8.70 5.21 3.04
N ARG A 69 8.35 4.42 2.03
CA ARG A 69 9.24 3.36 1.54
C ARG A 69 10.52 3.90 0.89
N ARG A 70 10.42 5.06 0.22
CA ARG A 70 11.60 5.74 -0.35
C ARG A 70 12.53 6.28 0.74
N ARG A 71 11.97 6.72 1.88
CA ARG A 71 12.73 7.20 3.04
C ARG A 71 13.38 6.05 3.83
N ALA A 72 12.72 4.89 3.88
CA ALA A 72 13.21 3.71 4.60
C ALA A 72 14.35 2.96 3.88
N ALA A 73 14.73 3.35 2.66
CA ALA A 73 15.85 2.75 1.92
C ALA A 73 17.23 3.29 2.35
N VAL A 74 17.37 3.63 3.63
CA VAL A 74 18.66 3.90 4.28
C VAL A 74 18.83 2.83 5.35
N ASN A 75 19.93 2.07 5.21
CA ASN A 75 20.39 0.90 5.97
C ASN A 75 19.97 -0.46 5.41
#